data_AF-A0ABD3P9L0-F1
#
_entry.id   AF-A0ABD3P9L0-F1
#
_cell.length_a   1.000
_cell.length_b   1.000
_cell.length_c   1.000
_cell.angle_alpha   90.00
_cell.angle_beta   90.00
_cell.angle_gamma   90.00
#
_symmetry.space_group_name_H-M   'P 1'
#
loop_
_entity.id
_entity.type
_entity.pdbx_description
1 polymer ?
#
loop_
_entity_poly.entity_id
_entity_poly.type
_entity_poly.pdbx_seq_one_letter_code
_entity_poly.pdbx_strand_id
1 'polypeptide(L)'
;MIQKKWRAITILRTLSLPLSLMAKLFKSPAVIILLSSRSSVSGLIPWVQRVTSPYSIAAAAVRSPSLAISRRSLLITTMGVSSSSLLPAPFDKGLQQAITLLDSIYSPVDSSDFPLPMSPEEAGPCKCTSNATPQRRYLWTDAFAVLAYQTISNIYSAGGHVQEANIYKDAADKLIDTVHNCLGKPRSDREEDAMKPCKMSPTGYVGMRIGKVESQIDTDYGMRCDGQYFHYIDKWLFALSRTGHIEDGLRIAKSIFPYFFSKADHSSSGGIRWKLSVNASPPKALPPTHGPNDDTLNALVVYTMLESQRKHLNDCMPSLSLESEIQMLQESLKHYHPHVTDDPLGWGLEAIFDQFVEGHPRTRQLRHLASDALCTSHISLPFRLYGALIGATVSSHDLVSADYLQRVKDFCIKHQFREVEKSASSNGNYREDFSEINRVMLAVALLGPKSTLSHNENDPMVKLDVLC
;
A
#
# COMPACT_ATOMS: atom_id res chain seq x y z
N MET A 1 30.64 25.38 5.89
CA MET A 1 31.71 24.97 6.84
C MET A 1 31.22 24.14 8.05
N ILE A 2 30.00 24.35 8.57
CA ILE A 2 29.51 23.71 9.82
C ILE A 2 29.42 22.17 9.75
N GLN A 3 29.04 21.58 8.61
CA GLN A 3 28.92 20.12 8.45
C GLN A 3 30.23 19.34 8.71
N LYS A 4 31.42 19.95 8.57
CA LYS A 4 32.69 19.27 8.90
C LYS A 4 32.86 19.00 10.41
N LYS A 5 32.17 19.73 11.31
CA LYS A 5 32.24 19.48 12.76
C LYS A 5 31.45 18.24 13.21
N TRP A 6 30.33 17.92 12.57
CA TRP A 6 29.49 16.77 12.95
C TRP A 6 30.16 15.42 12.68
N ARG A 7 30.92 15.29 11.57
CA ARG A 7 31.68 14.05 11.29
C ARG A 7 32.76 13.75 12.34
N ALA A 8 33.31 14.76 13.03
CA ALA A 8 34.32 14.56 14.08
C ALA A 8 33.74 13.97 15.38
N ILE A 9 32.49 14.30 15.73
CA ILE A 9 31.84 13.84 16.96
C ILE A 9 31.46 12.36 16.87
N THR A 10 31.07 11.89 15.69
CA THR A 10 30.68 10.48 15.46
C THR A 10 31.86 9.52 15.59
N ILE A 11 33.05 9.93 15.11
CA ILE A 11 34.27 9.10 15.09
C ILE A 11 34.85 8.86 16.50
N LEU A 12 34.55 9.72 17.48
CA LEU A 12 35.06 9.59 18.85
C LEU A 12 34.20 8.70 19.77
N ARG A 13 33.06 8.16 19.30
CA ARG A 13 32.22 7.23 20.09
C ARG A 13 32.72 5.78 20.10
N THR A 14 33.69 5.42 19.27
CA THR A 14 34.21 4.04 19.12
C THR A 14 35.58 3.82 19.75
N LEU A 15 36.17 4.82 20.42
CA LEU A 15 37.50 4.73 21.03
C LEU A 15 37.46 5.06 22.53
N SER A 16 37.70 4.06 23.38
CA SER A 16 37.70 4.14 24.84
C SER A 16 38.93 4.86 25.40
N LEU A 17 39.08 6.15 25.10
CA LEU A 17 40.21 6.97 25.53
C LEU A 17 40.03 7.54 26.96
N PRO A 18 41.08 7.58 27.80
CA PRO A 18 41.00 8.17 29.14
C PRO A 18 40.64 9.66 29.14
N LEU A 19 39.85 10.10 30.14
CA LEU A 19 39.40 11.50 30.27
C LEU A 19 40.55 12.54 30.32
N SER A 20 41.72 12.15 30.84
CA SER A 20 42.91 13.00 30.89
C SER A 20 43.46 13.39 29.51
N LEU A 21 43.12 12.63 28.46
CA LEU A 21 43.48 12.95 27.07
C LEU A 21 42.44 13.87 26.41
N MET A 22 41.15 13.63 26.66
CA MET A 22 40.04 14.48 26.19
C MET A 22 40.22 15.94 26.65
N ALA A 23 40.64 16.15 27.90
CA ALA A 23 40.85 17.47 28.48
C ALA A 23 41.93 18.33 27.77
N LYS A 24 42.84 17.72 26.99
CA LYS A 24 43.87 18.46 26.23
C LYS A 24 43.41 18.90 24.84
N LEU A 25 42.30 18.36 24.31
CA LEU A 25 41.86 18.60 22.94
C LEU A 25 40.87 19.78 22.78
N PHE A 26 40.24 20.25 23.87
CA PHE A 26 39.18 21.26 23.81
C PHE A 26 39.51 22.53 24.62
N LYS A 27 40.16 23.51 23.99
CA LYS A 27 40.38 24.85 24.55
C LYS A 27 39.15 25.76 24.39
N SER A 28 38.02 25.43 25.04
CA SER A 28 36.92 26.39 25.31
C SER A 28 35.96 25.88 26.40
N PRO A 29 35.47 26.70 27.36
CA PRO A 29 34.85 26.18 28.59
C PRO A 29 33.36 25.79 28.53
N ALA A 30 32.70 25.91 27.38
CA ALA A 30 31.25 26.13 27.30
C ALA A 30 30.34 24.87 27.20
N VAL A 31 30.82 23.66 27.51
CA VAL A 31 30.06 22.40 27.26
C VAL A 31 30.14 21.40 28.43
N ILE A 32 29.98 21.86 29.67
CA ILE A 32 29.96 21.00 30.88
C ILE A 32 28.78 21.32 31.82
N ILE A 33 27.56 21.40 31.27
CA ILE A 33 26.29 21.36 32.01
C ILE A 33 25.30 20.49 31.20
N LEU A 34 24.43 19.73 31.86
CA LEU A 34 23.41 18.78 31.32
C LEU A 34 23.81 17.29 31.14
N LEU A 35 24.71 16.74 31.96
CA LEU A 35 24.83 15.28 32.17
C LEU A 35 25.06 14.92 33.65
N SER A 36 24.12 15.29 34.53
CA SER A 36 24.26 15.03 35.97
C SER A 36 22.93 14.96 36.76
N SER A 37 22.13 13.91 36.55
CA SER A 37 21.17 13.44 37.56
C SER A 37 20.94 11.92 37.48
N ARG A 38 21.28 11.24 38.58
CA ARG A 38 20.76 9.91 38.96
C ARG A 38 19.48 10.15 39.83
N SER A 39 18.70 9.20 40.35
CA SER A 39 19.01 7.81 40.76
C SER A 39 17.74 6.94 40.86
N SER A 40 17.96 5.64 41.05
CA SER A 40 16.97 4.61 41.40
C SER A 40 16.45 4.69 42.85
N VAL A 41 15.24 4.16 43.09
CA VAL A 41 14.77 3.66 44.41
C VAL A 41 14.02 2.33 44.20
N SER A 42 14.07 1.42 45.18
CA SER A 42 13.46 0.07 45.18
C SER A 42 12.60 -0.15 46.43
N GLY A 43 11.51 -0.94 46.35
CA GLY A 43 10.58 -1.18 47.48
C GLY A 43 9.83 -2.52 47.41
N LEU A 44 9.40 -3.05 48.57
CA LEU A 44 9.11 -4.48 48.82
C LEU A 44 8.15 -4.66 50.04
N ILE A 45 7.35 -5.73 50.23
CA ILE A 45 7.07 -6.91 49.38
C ILE A 45 5.56 -7.20 49.14
N PRO A 46 4.70 -7.66 50.10
CA PRO A 46 3.80 -8.79 49.74
C PRO A 46 2.34 -8.85 50.29
N TRP A 47 1.68 -9.97 49.94
CA TRP A 47 0.65 -10.80 50.65
C TRP A 47 -0.82 -10.84 50.14
N VAL A 48 -1.39 -12.09 50.15
CA VAL A 48 -2.83 -12.48 50.24
C VAL A 48 -3.72 -12.29 48.98
N GLN A 49 -4.60 -13.23 48.54
CA GLN A 49 -5.01 -14.58 49.01
C GLN A 49 -5.44 -15.54 47.86
N ARG A 50 -5.88 -16.78 48.19
CA ARG A 50 -6.39 -17.81 47.24
C ARG A 50 -7.92 -18.03 47.34
N VAL A 51 -8.54 -18.37 46.20
CA VAL A 51 -9.81 -19.13 46.01
C VAL A 51 -9.67 -19.84 44.62
N THR A 52 -10.09 -21.05 44.22
CA THR A 52 -11.10 -22.09 44.58
C THR A 52 -12.57 -21.77 44.26
N SER A 53 -13.37 -22.61 43.58
CA SER A 53 -13.14 -23.96 42.98
C SER A 53 -14.16 -24.26 41.84
N PRO A 54 -13.94 -25.30 40.99
CA PRO A 54 -14.76 -25.55 39.78
C PRO A 54 -16.04 -26.38 40.01
N TYR A 55 -16.91 -26.40 39.00
CA TYR A 55 -18.00 -27.38 38.82
C TYR A 55 -18.07 -27.87 37.35
N SER A 56 -18.82 -28.95 37.08
CA SER A 56 -18.69 -29.80 35.87
C SER A 56 -19.97 -30.61 35.56
N ILE A 57 -20.03 -31.29 34.40
CA ILE A 57 -21.04 -32.33 33.98
C ILE A 57 -22.44 -31.71 33.66
N ALA A 58 -23.33 -32.16 32.76
CA ALA A 58 -23.49 -33.21 31.71
C ALA A 58 -24.22 -32.55 30.48
N ALA A 59 -24.30 -33.04 29.23
CA ALA A 59 -24.45 -34.38 28.60
C ALA A 59 -25.92 -34.90 28.46
N ALA A 60 -26.21 -35.61 27.35
CA ALA A 60 -27.52 -36.00 26.77
C ALA A 60 -28.36 -34.83 26.17
N ALA A 61 -28.92 -34.81 24.95
CA ALA A 61 -29.29 -35.77 23.89
C ALA A 61 -30.63 -36.52 24.05
N VAL A 62 -31.57 -36.39 23.07
CA VAL A 62 -32.46 -37.44 22.51
C VAL A 62 -33.48 -36.91 21.46
N ARG A 63 -33.47 -37.55 20.28
CA ARG A 63 -34.55 -37.81 19.26
C ARG A 63 -35.54 -36.74 18.77
N SER A 64 -35.62 -36.65 17.43
CA SER A 64 -36.79 -36.29 16.61
C SER A 64 -37.92 -37.36 16.66
N PRO A 65 -39.15 -37.11 16.13
CA PRO A 65 -39.36 -37.32 14.69
C PRO A 65 -40.32 -36.32 14.01
N SER A 66 -40.45 -36.47 12.69
CA SER A 66 -41.25 -35.66 11.75
C SER A 66 -42.76 -35.91 11.80
N LEU A 67 -43.54 -34.89 11.43
CA LEU A 67 -44.83 -35.03 10.75
C LEU A 67 -44.94 -33.98 9.63
N ALA A 68 -45.84 -34.19 8.66
CA ALA A 68 -45.89 -33.42 7.41
C ALA A 68 -47.35 -33.15 6.96
N ILE A 69 -47.48 -32.43 5.84
CA ILE A 69 -48.71 -32.17 5.05
C ILE A 69 -49.65 -31.11 5.66
N SER A 70 -49.75 -29.95 5.01
CA SER A 70 -50.96 -29.60 4.24
C SER A 70 -50.72 -28.42 3.27
N ARG A 71 -51.37 -28.46 2.11
CA ARG A 71 -51.48 -27.31 1.20
C ARG A 71 -52.71 -26.49 1.57
N ARG A 72 -52.62 -25.16 1.51
CA ARG A 72 -53.75 -24.31 1.09
C ARG A 72 -53.24 -23.02 0.46
N SER A 73 -53.71 -22.73 -0.75
CA SER A 73 -53.50 -21.46 -1.42
C SER A 73 -54.41 -20.40 -0.81
N LEU A 74 -53.92 -19.16 -0.70
CA LEU A 74 -54.75 -17.98 -0.57
C LEU A 74 -54.16 -16.89 -1.47
N LEU A 75 -54.94 -16.36 -2.41
CA LEU A 75 -54.57 -15.10 -3.06
C LEU A 75 -54.93 -13.96 -2.09
N ILE A 76 -53.97 -13.07 -1.85
CA ILE A 76 -54.24 -11.73 -1.33
C ILE A 76 -53.52 -10.76 -2.25
N THR A 77 -54.29 -9.91 -2.94
CA THR A 77 -53.77 -8.80 -3.73
C THR A 77 -53.67 -7.59 -2.82
N THR A 78 -52.45 -7.22 -2.42
CA THR A 78 -52.15 -5.95 -1.73
C THR A 78 -51.15 -5.14 -2.54
N MET A 79 -51.38 -3.83 -2.61
CA MET A 79 -50.53 -2.91 -3.37
C MET A 79 -49.17 -2.70 -2.70
N GLY A 80 -48.21 -2.19 -3.48
CA GLY A 80 -46.79 -2.31 -3.17
C GLY A 80 -46.31 -1.66 -1.88
N VAL A 81 -45.40 -2.36 -1.22
CA VAL A 81 -44.28 -1.76 -0.49
C VAL A 81 -43.01 -2.27 -1.18
N SER A 82 -42.02 -1.41 -1.38
CA SER A 82 -40.72 -1.85 -1.91
C SER A 82 -40.11 -2.86 -0.95
N SER A 83 -39.88 -4.10 -1.41
CA SER A 83 -39.17 -5.12 -0.65
C SER A 83 -37.68 -4.79 -0.65
N SER A 84 -37.27 -3.86 0.22
CA SER A 84 -35.87 -3.68 0.56
C SER A 84 -35.35 -5.01 1.14
N SER A 85 -34.60 -5.73 0.32
CA SER A 85 -33.85 -6.92 0.73
C SER A 85 -32.73 -6.47 1.65
N LEU A 86 -33.08 -6.31 2.94
CA LEU A 86 -32.18 -5.90 3.99
C LEU A 86 -31.00 -6.87 4.04
N LEU A 87 -29.82 -6.36 3.66
CA LEU A 87 -28.54 -6.89 4.12
C LEU A 87 -28.66 -7.21 5.62
N PRO A 88 -28.21 -8.39 6.08
CA PRO A 88 -28.16 -8.67 7.50
C PRO A 88 -27.47 -7.53 8.27
N ALA A 89 -28.01 -7.16 9.42
CA ALA A 89 -27.57 -6.00 10.19
C ALA A 89 -26.04 -5.86 10.44
N PRO A 90 -25.21 -6.94 10.50
CA PRO A 90 -23.76 -6.81 10.67
C PRO A 90 -22.94 -6.75 9.36
N PHE A 91 -23.48 -6.32 8.21
CA PHE A 91 -22.68 -6.01 7.00
C PHE A 91 -21.87 -4.68 7.11
N ASP A 92 -21.31 -4.50 8.29
CA ASP A 92 -20.41 -3.47 8.84
C ASP A 92 -20.67 -1.98 8.55
N LYS A 93 -20.63 -1.20 9.64
CA LYS A 93 -20.45 0.25 9.62
C LYS A 93 -19.18 0.65 8.87
N GLY A 94 -18.12 -0.16 8.95
CA GLY A 94 -16.87 0.01 8.21
C GLY A 94 -17.05 0.05 6.69
N LEU A 95 -17.91 -0.81 6.12
CA LEU A 95 -18.22 -0.82 4.68
C LEU A 95 -18.85 0.49 4.23
N GLN A 96 -19.90 0.94 4.93
CA GLN A 96 -20.60 2.18 4.60
C GLN A 96 -19.71 3.42 4.82
N GLN A 97 -18.85 3.41 5.84
CA GLN A 97 -17.85 4.45 6.03
C GLN A 97 -16.78 4.46 4.92
N ALA A 98 -16.34 3.30 4.44
CA ALA A 98 -15.40 3.20 3.32
C ALA A 98 -16.01 3.71 2.00
N ILE A 99 -17.26 3.35 1.70
CA ILE A 99 -18.01 3.88 0.54
C ILE A 99 -18.11 5.42 0.64
N THR A 100 -18.58 5.94 1.79
CA THR A 100 -18.70 7.40 2.03
C THR A 100 -17.37 8.14 1.82
N LEU A 101 -16.24 7.53 2.23
CA LEU A 101 -14.91 8.11 2.04
C LEU A 101 -14.48 8.14 0.57
N LEU A 102 -14.78 7.09 -0.20
CA LEU A 102 -14.47 7.01 -1.64
C LEU A 102 -15.35 7.96 -2.45
N ASP A 103 -16.67 7.98 -2.19
CA ASP A 103 -17.63 8.86 -2.85
C ASP A 103 -17.25 10.35 -2.64
N SER A 104 -16.68 10.69 -1.48
CA SER A 104 -16.20 12.06 -1.17
C SER A 104 -14.99 12.54 -1.97
N ILE A 105 -14.44 11.69 -2.84
CA ILE A 105 -13.29 11.95 -3.73
C ILE A 105 -13.70 11.75 -5.18
N TYR A 106 -14.40 10.63 -5.46
CA TYR A 106 -14.65 10.15 -6.82
C TYR A 106 -16.09 10.41 -7.32
N SER A 107 -17.01 10.90 -6.47
CA SER A 107 -18.47 10.80 -6.63
C SER A 107 -18.99 9.38 -6.36
N PRO A 108 -20.28 9.18 -6.03
CA PRO A 108 -20.91 7.87 -6.06
C PRO A 108 -20.73 7.16 -7.41
N VAL A 109 -20.58 5.84 -7.37
CA VAL A 109 -20.19 4.98 -8.50
C VAL A 109 -21.23 4.89 -9.65
N ASP A 110 -22.45 5.31 -9.40
CA ASP A 110 -23.57 5.44 -10.34
C ASP A 110 -23.72 6.87 -10.93
N SER A 111 -22.94 7.84 -10.44
CA SER A 111 -22.92 9.22 -10.93
C SER A 111 -22.42 9.31 -12.38
N SER A 112 -23.00 10.24 -13.16
CA SER A 112 -22.49 10.64 -14.48
C SER A 112 -21.07 11.21 -14.43
N ASP A 113 -20.67 11.73 -13.27
CA ASP A 113 -19.44 12.50 -13.09
C ASP A 113 -18.31 11.61 -12.53
N PHE A 114 -18.58 10.31 -12.35
CA PHE A 114 -17.62 9.34 -11.85
C PHE A 114 -16.57 8.96 -12.91
N PRO A 115 -15.25 8.92 -12.58
CA PRO A 115 -14.67 9.36 -11.31
C PRO A 115 -14.27 10.84 -11.39
N LEU A 116 -14.63 11.65 -10.39
CA LEU A 116 -14.29 13.08 -10.34
C LEU A 116 -12.76 13.34 -10.45
N PRO A 117 -12.35 14.54 -10.93
CA PRO A 117 -10.94 14.94 -10.90
C PRO A 117 -10.47 15.16 -9.46
N MET A 118 -9.29 14.63 -9.13
CA MET A 118 -8.58 14.93 -7.89
C MET A 118 -8.25 16.43 -7.74
N SER A 119 -8.02 16.88 -6.51
CA SER A 119 -7.61 18.25 -6.16
C SER A 119 -6.48 18.77 -7.07
N PRO A 120 -6.56 20.02 -7.55
CA PRO A 120 -5.50 20.63 -8.34
C PRO A 120 -4.19 20.87 -7.57
N GLU A 121 -4.24 20.86 -6.24
CA GLU A 121 -3.10 20.92 -5.31
C GLU A 121 -2.43 19.55 -5.11
N GLU A 122 -3.17 18.44 -5.12
CA GLU A 122 -2.61 17.09 -4.95
C GLU A 122 -2.12 16.47 -6.28
N ALA A 123 -2.86 16.66 -7.37
CA ALA A 123 -2.62 16.01 -8.66
C ALA A 123 -2.61 17.00 -9.85
N GLY A 124 -1.57 16.94 -10.68
CA GLY A 124 -1.46 17.74 -11.90
C GLY A 124 -2.32 17.17 -13.04
N PRO A 125 -2.75 18.01 -14.00
CA PRO A 125 -3.77 17.65 -14.98
C PRO A 125 -3.37 16.50 -15.91
N CYS A 126 -4.37 15.85 -16.51
CA CYS A 126 -4.26 15.00 -17.69
C CYS A 126 -4.33 15.86 -18.98
N LYS A 127 -3.91 15.33 -20.13
CA LYS A 127 -4.13 16.00 -21.42
C LYS A 127 -5.60 15.89 -21.82
N CYS A 128 -6.23 17.02 -22.10
CA CYS A 128 -7.64 17.07 -22.48
C CYS A 128 -7.80 17.55 -23.93
N THR A 129 -8.65 16.87 -24.69
CA THR A 129 -8.90 17.10 -26.12
C THR A 129 -10.28 17.68 -26.41
N SER A 130 -10.97 18.18 -25.38
CA SER A 130 -12.32 18.74 -25.44
C SER A 130 -12.50 19.79 -24.32
N ASN A 131 -13.63 20.50 -24.33
CA ASN A 131 -13.98 21.50 -23.31
C ASN A 131 -14.44 20.89 -21.96
N ALA A 132 -14.21 19.60 -21.73
CA ALA A 132 -14.52 18.95 -20.45
C ALA A 132 -13.55 19.38 -19.34
N THR A 133 -14.00 19.32 -18.09
CA THR A 133 -13.17 19.59 -16.91
C THR A 133 -11.93 18.71 -16.91
N PRO A 134 -10.70 19.27 -16.82
CA PRO A 134 -9.49 18.48 -16.89
C PRO A 134 -9.38 17.46 -15.76
N GLN A 135 -9.30 16.18 -16.14
CA GLN A 135 -9.08 15.10 -15.20
C GLN A 135 -7.74 15.24 -14.46
N ARG A 136 -7.69 14.65 -13.26
CA ARG A 136 -6.53 14.67 -12.35
C ARG A 136 -6.50 13.35 -11.58
N ARG A 137 -5.34 12.68 -11.56
CA ARG A 137 -5.14 11.33 -11.03
C ARG A 137 -3.79 11.22 -10.33
N TYR A 138 -3.68 10.32 -9.37
CA TYR A 138 -2.46 10.08 -8.60
C TYR A 138 -2.30 8.58 -8.35
N LEU A 139 -1.33 7.96 -9.03
CA LEU A 139 -1.29 6.51 -9.31
C LEU A 139 -1.40 5.63 -8.06
N TRP A 140 -0.88 6.10 -6.92
CA TRP A 140 -0.98 5.42 -5.62
C TRP A 140 -2.41 5.41 -5.07
N THR A 141 -3.03 6.58 -4.99
CA THR A 141 -4.40 6.76 -4.48
C THR A 141 -5.36 5.97 -5.35
N ASP A 142 -5.20 6.04 -6.67
CA ASP A 142 -6.05 5.29 -7.60
C ASP A 142 -5.83 3.77 -7.54
N ALA A 143 -4.59 3.27 -7.37
CA ALA A 143 -4.32 1.85 -7.17
C ALA A 143 -5.06 1.28 -5.95
N PHE A 144 -5.03 2.00 -4.83
CA PHE A 144 -5.73 1.61 -3.61
C PHE A 144 -7.25 1.79 -3.72
N ALA A 145 -7.75 2.76 -4.49
CA ALA A 145 -9.18 2.93 -4.76
C ALA A 145 -9.74 1.80 -5.65
N VAL A 146 -9.01 1.39 -6.70
CA VAL A 146 -9.36 0.21 -7.53
C VAL A 146 -9.45 -1.05 -6.67
N LEU A 147 -8.48 -1.28 -5.78
CA LEU A 147 -8.52 -2.38 -4.82
C LEU A 147 -9.68 -2.26 -3.82
N ALA A 148 -10.03 -1.05 -3.37
CA ALA A 148 -11.18 -0.82 -2.50
C ALA A 148 -12.50 -1.17 -3.20
N TYR A 149 -12.71 -0.71 -4.43
CA TYR A 149 -13.91 -1.02 -5.22
C TYR A 149 -14.03 -2.52 -5.53
N GLN A 150 -12.93 -3.20 -5.87
CA GLN A 150 -12.93 -4.67 -6.02
C GLN A 150 -13.25 -5.38 -4.69
N THR A 151 -12.80 -4.84 -3.55
CA THR A 151 -13.12 -5.39 -2.22
C THR A 151 -14.61 -5.24 -1.90
N ILE A 152 -15.19 -4.07 -2.20
CA ILE A 152 -16.62 -3.80 -2.04
C ILE A 152 -17.46 -4.71 -2.96
N SER A 153 -17.05 -4.85 -4.22
CA SER A 153 -17.65 -5.80 -5.19
C SER A 153 -17.66 -7.23 -4.65
N ASN A 154 -16.53 -7.70 -4.12
CA ASN A 154 -16.40 -9.03 -3.49
C ASN A 154 -17.33 -9.21 -2.28
N ILE A 155 -17.49 -8.17 -1.44
CA ILE A 155 -18.37 -8.20 -0.25
C ILE A 155 -19.84 -8.30 -0.66
N TYR A 156 -20.31 -7.48 -1.61
CA TYR A 156 -21.67 -7.57 -2.13
C TYR A 156 -21.93 -8.92 -2.82
N SER A 157 -20.97 -9.42 -3.61
CA SER A 157 -21.06 -10.72 -4.27
C SER A 157 -21.23 -11.87 -3.26
N ALA A 158 -20.42 -11.89 -2.20
CA ALA A 158 -20.52 -12.86 -1.11
C ALA A 158 -21.84 -12.75 -0.31
N GLY A 159 -22.45 -11.56 -0.26
CA GLY A 159 -23.79 -11.35 0.30
C GLY A 159 -24.94 -11.76 -0.63
N GLY A 160 -24.68 -12.15 -1.88
CA GLY A 160 -25.70 -12.43 -2.91
C GLY A 160 -26.23 -11.19 -3.64
N HIS A 161 -25.67 -10.01 -3.37
CA HIS A 161 -26.04 -8.72 -3.95
C HIS A 161 -25.32 -8.49 -5.30
N VAL A 162 -25.71 -9.29 -6.30
CA VAL A 162 -25.01 -9.37 -7.60
C VAL A 162 -25.07 -8.06 -8.41
N GLN A 163 -26.13 -7.27 -8.27
CA GLN A 163 -26.27 -6.02 -9.02
C GLN A 163 -25.30 -4.96 -8.48
N GLU A 164 -25.27 -4.80 -7.16
CA GLU A 164 -24.37 -3.93 -6.42
C GLU A 164 -22.91 -4.37 -6.63
N ALA A 165 -22.63 -5.68 -6.60
CA ALA A 165 -21.31 -6.23 -6.88
C ALA A 165 -20.80 -5.83 -8.28
N ASN A 166 -21.66 -5.88 -9.31
CA ASN A 166 -21.31 -5.47 -10.67
C ASN A 166 -21.08 -3.96 -10.75
N ILE A 167 -21.92 -3.12 -10.12
CA ILE A 167 -21.74 -1.66 -10.12
C ILE A 167 -20.36 -1.26 -9.56
N TYR A 168 -19.92 -1.90 -8.47
CA TYR A 168 -18.59 -1.63 -7.90
C TYR A 168 -17.44 -2.24 -8.72
N LYS A 169 -17.68 -3.28 -9.52
CA LYS A 169 -16.70 -3.76 -10.49
C LYS A 169 -16.56 -2.76 -11.66
N ASP A 170 -17.68 -2.35 -12.25
CA ASP A 170 -17.72 -1.36 -13.33
C ASP A 170 -17.06 -0.04 -12.88
N ALA A 171 -17.15 0.32 -11.60
CA ALA A 171 -16.45 1.47 -11.01
C ALA A 171 -14.91 1.30 -11.00
N ALA A 172 -14.41 0.10 -10.65
CA ALA A 172 -13.00 -0.21 -10.73
C ALA A 172 -12.49 -0.15 -12.19
N ASP A 173 -13.25 -0.73 -13.12
CA ASP A 173 -12.92 -0.76 -14.55
C ASP A 173 -12.90 0.66 -15.15
N LYS A 174 -13.92 1.50 -14.89
CA LYS A 174 -13.95 2.94 -15.28
C LYS A 174 -12.76 3.73 -14.70
N LEU A 175 -12.34 3.43 -13.47
CA LEU A 175 -11.19 4.10 -12.86
C LEU A 175 -9.88 3.66 -13.50
N ILE A 176 -9.71 2.37 -13.83
CA ILE A 176 -8.58 1.85 -14.61
C ILE A 176 -8.47 2.56 -15.95
N ASP A 177 -9.56 2.63 -16.73
CA ASP A 177 -9.63 3.37 -18.00
C ASP A 177 -9.22 4.83 -17.83
N THR A 178 -9.72 5.51 -16.79
CA THR A 178 -9.40 6.92 -16.56
C THR A 178 -7.94 7.13 -16.17
N VAL A 179 -7.37 6.22 -15.37
CA VAL A 179 -5.95 6.24 -14.97
C VAL A 179 -5.03 5.97 -16.18
N HIS A 180 -5.38 5.01 -17.04
CA HIS A 180 -4.62 4.72 -18.27
C HIS A 180 -4.67 5.89 -19.25
N ASN A 181 -5.85 6.50 -19.43
CA ASN A 181 -6.00 7.68 -20.28
C ASN A 181 -5.31 8.93 -19.71
N CYS A 182 -5.19 9.04 -18.38
CA CYS A 182 -4.53 10.18 -17.74
C CYS A 182 -3.01 10.00 -17.62
N LEU A 183 -2.58 8.97 -16.88
CA LEU A 183 -1.23 8.81 -16.36
C LEU A 183 -0.34 7.97 -17.26
N GLY A 184 -0.92 7.08 -18.07
CA GLY A 184 -0.20 6.38 -19.12
C GLY A 184 0.00 7.19 -20.41
N LYS A 185 -0.32 8.49 -20.39
CA LYS A 185 -0.19 9.41 -21.53
C LYS A 185 0.47 10.74 -21.11
N PRO A 186 1.18 11.44 -22.03
CA PRO A 186 1.66 12.80 -21.81
C PRO A 186 0.53 13.71 -21.34
N ARG A 187 0.76 14.56 -20.33
CA ARG A 187 -0.27 15.51 -19.85
C ARG A 187 -0.39 16.79 -20.68
N SER A 188 0.59 17.08 -21.52
CA SER A 188 0.56 18.17 -22.50
C SER A 188 1.53 17.87 -23.65
N ASP A 189 1.67 18.80 -24.59
CA ASP A 189 2.67 18.74 -25.67
C ASP A 189 4.00 19.45 -25.31
N ARG A 190 4.21 19.79 -24.03
CA ARG A 190 5.47 20.37 -23.54
C ARG A 190 6.55 19.29 -23.37
N GLU A 191 7.81 19.67 -23.51
CA GLU A 191 8.96 18.76 -23.45
C GLU A 191 9.09 18.04 -22.10
N GLU A 192 8.81 18.73 -20.98
CA GLU A 192 8.82 18.16 -19.63
C GLU A 192 7.75 17.09 -19.38
N ASP A 193 6.68 17.08 -20.19
CA ASP A 193 5.57 16.13 -20.05
C ASP A 193 5.66 14.96 -21.05
N ALA A 194 6.69 14.95 -21.91
CA ALA A 194 6.82 13.98 -22.99
C ALA A 194 7.11 12.56 -22.46
N MET A 195 6.18 11.62 -22.68
CA MET A 195 6.40 10.20 -22.43
C MET A 195 7.00 9.51 -23.67
N LYS A 196 7.83 8.49 -23.47
CA LYS A 196 8.43 7.73 -24.56
C LYS A 196 7.39 6.81 -25.23
N PRO A 197 7.17 6.87 -26.55
CA PRO A 197 6.22 5.97 -27.23
C PRO A 197 6.61 4.49 -27.13
N CYS A 198 5.62 3.62 -26.95
CA CYS A 198 5.80 2.16 -26.84
C CYS A 198 4.56 1.41 -27.32
N LYS A 199 4.70 0.61 -28.40
CA LYS A 199 3.62 -0.24 -28.93
C LYS A 199 3.25 -1.42 -28.03
N MET A 200 4.13 -1.82 -27.09
CA MET A 200 3.88 -2.91 -26.14
C MET A 200 2.87 -2.48 -25.05
N SER A 201 3.00 -1.25 -24.55
CA SER A 201 2.06 -0.69 -23.57
C SER A 201 0.62 -0.66 -24.11
N PRO A 202 -0.42 -0.78 -23.25
CA PRO A 202 -1.80 -0.57 -23.68
C PRO A 202 -2.10 0.90 -24.01
N THR A 203 -1.39 1.84 -23.39
CA THR A 203 -1.64 3.29 -23.55
C THR A 203 -0.89 3.93 -24.72
N GLY A 204 0.03 3.19 -25.35
CA GLY A 204 0.91 3.65 -26.42
C GLY A 204 2.22 4.30 -25.94
N TYR A 205 2.48 4.38 -24.62
CA TYR A 205 3.68 4.98 -24.03
C TYR A 205 4.30 4.08 -22.95
N VAL A 206 5.61 4.20 -22.71
CA VAL A 206 6.31 3.45 -21.63
C VAL A 206 5.72 3.83 -20.27
N GLY A 207 5.14 2.84 -19.58
CA GLY A 207 4.75 2.95 -18.18
C GLY A 207 3.71 4.02 -17.85
N MET A 208 3.76 4.47 -16.59
CA MET A 208 2.75 5.32 -15.97
C MET A 208 3.44 6.45 -15.20
N ARG A 209 2.96 7.68 -15.40
CA ARG A 209 3.30 8.83 -14.54
C ARG A 209 2.67 8.66 -13.16
N ILE A 210 3.27 9.20 -12.10
CA ILE A 210 2.62 9.17 -10.77
C ILE A 210 1.56 10.26 -10.59
N GLY A 211 1.63 11.35 -11.37
CA GLY A 211 0.58 12.37 -11.43
C GLY A 211 0.84 13.66 -10.64
N LYS A 212 2.05 13.87 -10.07
CA LYS A 212 2.38 15.10 -9.32
C LYS A 212 2.10 16.38 -10.11
N VAL A 213 1.80 17.46 -9.38
CA VAL A 213 1.50 18.79 -9.96
C VAL A 213 2.69 19.35 -10.75
N GLU A 214 3.88 19.32 -10.15
CA GLU A 214 5.11 19.74 -10.85
C GLU A 214 5.61 18.69 -11.85
N SER A 215 6.21 19.14 -12.95
CA SER A 215 6.78 18.29 -14.01
C SER A 215 8.14 18.83 -14.46
N GLN A 216 9.09 17.95 -14.80
CA GLN A 216 10.44 18.28 -15.26
C GLN A 216 10.97 17.20 -16.22
N ILE A 217 11.74 17.61 -17.25
CA ILE A 217 12.38 16.70 -18.24
C ILE A 217 13.30 15.67 -17.56
N ASP A 218 13.97 16.11 -16.50
CA ASP A 218 14.85 15.34 -15.62
C ASP A 218 14.31 15.53 -14.19
N THR A 219 13.76 14.48 -13.60
CA THR A 219 12.98 14.58 -12.35
C THR A 219 13.87 14.67 -11.11
N ASP A 220 13.31 15.15 -9.99
CA ASP A 220 14.08 15.50 -8.79
C ASP A 220 14.66 14.28 -8.03
N TYR A 221 15.64 14.53 -7.15
CA TYR A 221 16.16 13.49 -6.25
C TYR A 221 15.09 12.93 -5.29
N GLY A 222 14.12 13.76 -4.89
CA GLY A 222 13.08 13.41 -3.93
C GLY A 222 11.79 12.93 -4.60
N MET A 223 10.65 13.34 -4.05
CA MET A 223 9.31 12.98 -4.52
C MET A 223 8.46 14.20 -4.90
N ARG A 224 9.11 15.31 -5.30
CA ARG A 224 8.43 16.60 -5.55
C ARG A 224 7.81 16.64 -6.95
N CYS A 225 8.55 16.20 -7.96
CA CYS A 225 8.17 16.31 -9.36
C CYS A 225 7.62 14.97 -9.90
N ASP A 226 6.83 15.06 -10.98
CA ASP A 226 6.29 13.89 -11.68
C ASP A 226 7.39 13.03 -12.31
N GLY A 227 7.03 11.80 -12.65
CA GLY A 227 7.94 10.76 -13.12
C GLY A 227 7.27 9.40 -13.01
N GLN A 228 8.05 8.34 -13.19
CA GLN A 228 7.59 6.95 -13.06
C GLN A 228 8.30 6.32 -11.85
N TYR A 229 7.56 5.85 -10.85
CA TYR A 229 8.12 5.38 -9.57
C TYR A 229 7.72 3.91 -9.39
N PHE A 230 8.66 3.01 -9.10
CA PHE A 230 8.38 1.58 -9.16
C PHE A 230 7.40 1.13 -8.07
N HIS A 231 7.60 1.55 -6.82
CA HIS A 231 6.67 1.34 -5.71
C HIS A 231 5.31 2.09 -5.81
N TYR A 232 4.99 2.71 -6.96
CA TYR A 232 3.62 3.11 -7.33
C TYR A 232 3.07 2.15 -8.39
N ILE A 233 3.91 1.76 -9.35
CA ILE A 233 3.57 0.86 -10.45
C ILE A 233 3.40 -0.59 -9.94
N ASP A 234 4.13 -1.04 -8.92
CA ASP A 234 3.91 -2.34 -8.28
C ASP A 234 2.47 -2.48 -7.76
N LYS A 235 1.91 -1.43 -7.15
CA LYS A 235 0.53 -1.39 -6.64
C LYS A 235 -0.49 -1.30 -7.76
N TRP A 236 -0.15 -0.62 -8.85
CA TRP A 236 -0.99 -0.61 -10.06
C TRP A 236 -1.04 -1.99 -10.72
N LEU A 237 0.11 -2.64 -10.93
CA LEU A 237 0.18 -4.02 -11.47
C LEU A 237 -0.53 -5.02 -10.56
N PHE A 238 -0.38 -4.89 -9.23
CA PHE A 238 -1.14 -5.68 -8.26
C PHE A 238 -2.64 -5.43 -8.37
N ALA A 239 -3.09 -4.17 -8.45
CA ALA A 239 -4.51 -3.84 -8.64
C ALA A 239 -5.10 -4.46 -9.92
N LEU A 240 -4.39 -4.35 -11.06
CA LEU A 240 -4.80 -4.99 -12.32
C LEU A 240 -4.86 -6.53 -12.20
N SER A 241 -3.92 -7.15 -11.46
CA SER A 241 -3.95 -8.59 -11.15
C SER A 241 -5.15 -9.01 -10.28
N ARG A 242 -5.73 -8.08 -9.51
CA ARG A 242 -6.90 -8.33 -8.65
C ARG A 242 -8.24 -8.04 -9.32
N THR A 243 -8.31 -7.13 -10.29
CA THR A 243 -9.52 -6.88 -11.10
C THR A 243 -9.61 -7.78 -12.34
N GLY A 244 -8.54 -8.49 -12.70
CA GLY A 244 -8.50 -9.39 -13.86
C GLY A 244 -8.02 -8.73 -15.16
N HIS A 245 -7.44 -7.52 -15.08
CA HIS A 245 -6.88 -6.78 -16.22
C HIS A 245 -5.47 -7.29 -16.58
N ILE A 246 -5.38 -8.60 -16.84
CA ILE A 246 -4.10 -9.32 -16.92
C ILE A 246 -3.29 -8.90 -18.15
N GLU A 247 -3.93 -8.68 -19.31
CA GLU A 247 -3.23 -8.20 -20.52
C GLU A 247 -2.52 -6.86 -20.23
N ASP A 248 -3.23 -5.89 -19.67
CA ASP A 248 -2.67 -4.56 -19.39
C ASP A 248 -1.55 -4.62 -18.35
N GLY A 249 -1.68 -5.47 -17.31
CA GLY A 249 -0.62 -5.71 -16.34
C GLY A 249 0.66 -6.23 -17.02
N LEU A 250 0.55 -7.28 -17.84
CA LEU A 250 1.67 -7.85 -18.59
C LEU A 250 2.30 -6.83 -19.55
N ARG A 251 1.47 -6.06 -20.26
CA ARG A 251 1.90 -5.06 -21.26
C ARG A 251 2.58 -3.86 -20.63
N ILE A 252 2.08 -3.37 -19.50
CA ILE A 252 2.76 -2.33 -18.69
C ILE A 252 4.10 -2.90 -18.20
N ALA A 253 4.11 -4.08 -17.57
CA ALA A 253 5.32 -4.74 -17.07
C ALA A 253 6.41 -4.90 -18.15
N LYS A 254 6.06 -5.42 -19.34
CA LYS A 254 6.99 -5.52 -20.48
C LYS A 254 7.44 -4.16 -21.01
N SER A 255 6.58 -3.14 -20.99
CA SER A 255 6.96 -1.79 -21.46
C SER A 255 7.98 -1.11 -20.55
N ILE A 256 7.89 -1.33 -19.23
CA ILE A 256 8.72 -0.63 -18.22
C ILE A 256 10.03 -1.37 -17.89
N PHE A 257 10.04 -2.70 -17.93
CA PHE A 257 11.17 -3.50 -17.41
C PHE A 257 12.52 -3.12 -18.02
N PRO A 258 12.67 -2.87 -19.34
CA PRO A 258 13.95 -2.47 -19.94
C PRO A 258 14.51 -1.10 -19.49
N TYR A 259 13.71 -0.28 -18.80
CA TYR A 259 14.08 1.04 -18.28
C TYR A 259 14.32 1.02 -16.78
N PHE A 260 13.48 0.27 -16.06
CA PHE A 260 13.55 0.11 -14.62
C PHE A 260 14.64 -0.87 -14.18
N PHE A 261 14.85 -1.99 -14.89
CA PHE A 261 15.89 -2.96 -14.54
C PHE A 261 17.27 -2.47 -14.98
N SER A 262 18.16 -2.23 -14.01
CA SER A 262 19.56 -1.93 -14.27
C SER A 262 20.41 -3.15 -13.96
N LYS A 263 21.23 -3.60 -14.93
CA LYS A 263 22.47 -4.30 -14.59
C LYS A 263 23.48 -3.24 -14.10
N ALA A 264 24.42 -3.63 -13.26
CA ALA A 264 25.58 -2.80 -12.92
C ALA A 264 26.79 -3.38 -13.64
N ASP A 265 27.67 -2.52 -14.17
CA ASP A 265 28.70 -2.93 -15.14
C ASP A 265 29.74 -3.92 -14.60
N HIS A 266 29.76 -4.14 -13.28
CA HIS A 266 30.73 -4.99 -12.57
C HIS A 266 30.08 -5.99 -11.59
N SER A 267 28.75 -6.22 -11.63
CA SER A 267 28.10 -7.28 -10.84
C SER A 267 27.05 -8.06 -11.65
N SER A 268 27.03 -9.38 -11.47
CA SER A 268 26.03 -10.28 -12.08
C SER A 268 24.60 -9.94 -11.69
N SER A 269 24.38 -9.57 -10.42
CA SER A 269 23.10 -9.08 -9.92
C SER A 269 22.82 -7.66 -10.43
N GLY A 270 21.76 -7.53 -11.22
CA GLY A 270 21.09 -6.24 -11.48
C GLY A 270 20.11 -5.88 -10.37
N GLY A 271 19.19 -4.96 -10.65
CA GLY A 271 18.10 -4.56 -9.74
C GLY A 271 17.21 -3.46 -10.31
N ILE A 272 16.09 -3.20 -9.66
CA ILE A 272 15.10 -2.20 -10.09
C ILE A 272 15.49 -0.79 -9.61
N ARG A 273 15.37 0.19 -10.50
CA ARG A 273 15.45 1.63 -10.20
C ARG A 273 14.17 2.07 -9.52
N TRP A 274 14.25 2.76 -8.39
CA TRP A 274 13.04 3.19 -7.67
C TRP A 274 12.25 4.29 -8.41
N LYS A 275 12.93 5.08 -9.26
CA LYS A 275 12.34 6.21 -10.02
C LYS A 275 13.01 6.45 -11.37
N LEU A 276 12.21 6.88 -12.34
CA LEU A 276 12.57 7.41 -13.66
C LEU A 276 11.87 8.76 -13.91
N SER A 277 12.41 9.55 -14.84
CA SER A 277 11.73 10.73 -15.41
C SER A 277 10.51 10.31 -16.25
N VAL A 278 9.60 11.24 -16.56
CA VAL A 278 8.37 10.99 -17.33
C VAL A 278 8.64 10.31 -18.68
N ASN A 279 9.73 10.71 -19.34
CA ASN A 279 10.27 10.15 -20.60
C ASN A 279 10.96 8.76 -20.45
N ALA A 280 10.83 8.11 -19.29
CA ALA A 280 11.49 6.85 -18.93
C ALA A 280 13.04 6.87 -18.94
N SER A 281 13.66 8.05 -18.82
CA SER A 281 15.11 8.16 -18.58
C SER A 281 15.47 8.02 -17.08
N PRO A 282 16.62 7.41 -16.73
CA PRO A 282 17.15 7.48 -15.37
C PRO A 282 17.47 8.94 -14.99
N PRO A 283 17.01 9.45 -13.82
CA PRO A 283 17.19 10.85 -13.48
C PRO A 283 18.64 11.15 -13.09
N LYS A 284 19.23 12.22 -13.62
CA LYS A 284 20.69 12.49 -13.45
C LYS A 284 21.09 12.82 -12.02
N ALA A 285 20.12 13.23 -11.19
CA ALA A 285 20.32 13.51 -9.78
C ALA A 285 20.45 12.23 -8.91
N LEU A 286 20.02 11.07 -9.41
CA LEU A 286 20.04 9.81 -8.66
C LEU A 286 21.32 9.01 -8.92
N PRO A 287 21.85 8.30 -7.90
CA PRO A 287 22.89 7.30 -8.12
C PRO A 287 22.35 6.12 -8.94
N PRO A 288 23.21 5.35 -9.64
CA PRO A 288 22.81 4.10 -10.25
C PRO A 288 22.25 3.10 -9.22
N THR A 289 21.33 2.22 -9.63
CA THR A 289 20.96 1.06 -8.82
C THR A 289 22.12 0.08 -8.80
N HIS A 290 22.61 -0.25 -7.60
CA HIS A 290 23.72 -1.16 -7.38
C HIS A 290 23.22 -2.48 -6.75
N GLY A 291 22.58 -3.32 -7.55
CA GLY A 291 22.06 -4.63 -7.12
C GLY A 291 20.58 -4.63 -6.67
N PRO A 292 20.09 -5.75 -6.11
CA PRO A 292 18.70 -5.93 -5.69
C PRO A 292 18.29 -5.02 -4.54
N ASN A 293 16.99 -4.73 -4.48
CA ASN A 293 16.34 -3.93 -3.45
C ASN A 293 14.86 -4.36 -3.32
N ASP A 294 14.11 -3.70 -2.45
CA ASP A 294 12.71 -4.06 -2.18
C ASP A 294 11.80 -3.87 -3.40
N ASP A 295 12.03 -2.84 -4.23
CA ASP A 295 11.36 -2.68 -5.53
C ASP A 295 11.61 -3.90 -6.44
N THR A 296 12.79 -4.53 -6.36
CA THR A 296 13.14 -5.75 -7.11
C THR A 296 12.38 -6.97 -6.59
N LEU A 297 12.17 -7.10 -5.28
CA LEU A 297 11.37 -8.18 -4.71
C LEU A 297 9.88 -7.99 -5.02
N ASN A 298 9.35 -6.77 -4.87
CA ASN A 298 7.98 -6.45 -5.22
C ASN A 298 7.72 -6.66 -6.73
N ALA A 299 8.69 -6.35 -7.59
CA ALA A 299 8.65 -6.68 -9.02
C ALA A 299 8.48 -8.19 -9.23
N LEU A 300 9.29 -9.02 -8.56
CA LEU A 300 9.20 -10.48 -8.70
C LEU A 300 7.83 -11.00 -8.26
N VAL A 301 7.27 -10.49 -7.16
CA VAL A 301 5.91 -10.86 -6.70
C VAL A 301 4.87 -10.52 -7.78
N VAL A 302 4.74 -9.26 -8.20
CA VAL A 302 3.65 -8.87 -9.12
C VAL A 302 3.83 -9.46 -10.52
N TYR A 303 5.07 -9.66 -10.98
CA TYR A 303 5.33 -10.31 -12.27
C TYR A 303 4.97 -11.80 -12.20
N THR A 304 5.27 -12.48 -11.08
CA THR A 304 4.89 -13.89 -10.88
C THR A 304 3.37 -14.06 -10.76
N MET A 305 2.67 -13.16 -10.07
CA MET A 305 1.19 -13.14 -10.02
C MET A 305 0.58 -13.03 -11.42
N LEU A 306 1.00 -12.02 -12.20
CA LEU A 306 0.53 -11.81 -13.57
C LEU A 306 0.84 -13.00 -14.48
N GLU A 307 2.04 -13.58 -14.40
CA GLU A 307 2.43 -14.74 -15.22
C GLU A 307 1.65 -16.01 -14.87
N SER A 308 1.36 -16.24 -13.58
CA SER A 308 0.53 -17.38 -13.15
C SER A 308 -0.91 -17.22 -13.65
N GLN A 309 -1.49 -16.04 -13.50
CA GLN A 309 -2.83 -15.73 -14.02
C GLN A 309 -2.90 -15.84 -15.55
N ARG A 310 -1.87 -15.37 -16.26
CA ARG A 310 -1.72 -15.54 -17.72
C ARG A 310 -1.73 -17.02 -18.15
N LYS A 311 -1.07 -17.89 -17.38
CA LYS A 311 -1.05 -19.35 -17.62
C LYS A 311 -2.40 -20.00 -17.34
N HIS A 312 -3.15 -19.55 -16.32
CA HIS A 312 -4.52 -20.02 -16.08
C HIS A 312 -5.51 -19.61 -17.19
N LEU A 313 -5.24 -18.54 -17.94
CA LEU A 313 -6.01 -18.12 -19.12
C LEU A 313 -5.63 -18.93 -20.40
N ASN A 314 -5.27 -20.21 -20.25
CA ASN A 314 -4.93 -21.17 -21.31
C ASN A 314 -3.91 -20.66 -22.34
N ASP A 315 -2.92 -19.87 -21.90
CA ASP A 315 -1.83 -19.34 -22.72
C ASP A 315 -2.29 -18.55 -23.98
N CYS A 316 -3.46 -17.89 -23.92
CA CYS A 316 -4.00 -17.06 -25.02
C CYS A 316 -3.10 -15.89 -25.44
N MET A 317 -2.02 -15.60 -24.69
CA MET A 317 -1.11 -14.47 -24.91
C MET A 317 0.37 -14.88 -24.67
N PRO A 318 0.96 -15.77 -25.49
CA PRO A 318 2.31 -16.29 -25.25
C PRO A 318 3.40 -15.21 -25.44
N SER A 319 3.17 -14.28 -26.37
CA SER A 319 4.05 -13.12 -26.63
C SER A 319 4.15 -12.13 -25.46
N LEU A 320 3.28 -12.23 -24.46
CA LEU A 320 3.27 -11.39 -23.27
C LEU A 320 3.85 -12.08 -22.01
N SER A 321 4.39 -13.30 -22.12
CA SER A 321 4.98 -14.01 -20.97
C SER A 321 6.12 -13.24 -20.31
N LEU A 322 6.08 -13.10 -18.99
CA LEU A 322 7.09 -12.43 -18.17
C LEU A 322 8.23 -13.36 -17.70
N GLU A 323 8.33 -14.60 -18.21
CA GLU A 323 9.33 -15.58 -17.76
C GLU A 323 10.77 -15.06 -17.82
N SER A 324 11.15 -14.34 -18.87
CA SER A 324 12.48 -13.72 -19.01
C SER A 324 12.75 -12.66 -17.94
N GLU A 325 11.76 -11.82 -17.65
CA GLU A 325 11.84 -10.76 -16.66
C GLU A 325 11.87 -11.33 -15.23
N ILE A 326 11.03 -12.35 -14.96
CA ILE A 326 11.02 -13.13 -13.71
C ILE A 326 12.39 -13.78 -13.47
N GLN A 327 12.96 -14.45 -14.47
CA GLN A 327 14.28 -15.08 -14.35
C GLN A 327 15.38 -14.06 -14.04
N MET A 328 15.33 -12.88 -14.67
CA MET A 328 16.29 -11.79 -14.39
C MET A 328 16.13 -11.19 -12.99
N LEU A 329 14.91 -11.16 -12.44
CA LEU A 329 14.64 -10.74 -11.07
C LEU A 329 15.09 -11.80 -10.06
N GLN A 330 14.85 -13.08 -10.31
CA GLN A 330 15.34 -14.20 -9.48
C GLN A 330 16.87 -14.22 -9.41
N GLU A 331 17.56 -14.07 -10.56
CA GLU A 331 19.03 -14.01 -10.60
C GLU A 331 19.58 -12.78 -9.84
N SER A 332 18.90 -11.64 -9.94
CA SER A 332 19.21 -10.43 -9.17
C SER A 332 19.08 -10.65 -7.66
N LEU A 333 18.01 -11.30 -7.22
CA LEU A 333 17.67 -11.48 -5.81
C LEU A 333 18.49 -12.55 -5.07
N LYS A 334 19.34 -13.35 -5.75
CA LYS A 334 20.26 -14.32 -5.10
C LYS A 334 21.20 -13.69 -4.07
N HIS A 335 21.50 -12.40 -4.22
CA HIS A 335 22.33 -11.62 -3.28
C HIS A 335 21.51 -10.54 -2.53
N TYR A 336 20.18 -10.66 -2.49
CA TYR A 336 19.31 -9.73 -1.79
C TYR A 336 19.50 -9.82 -0.27
N HIS A 337 19.86 -8.69 0.33
CA HIS A 337 19.92 -8.50 1.77
C HIS A 337 18.76 -7.59 2.16
N PRO A 338 17.65 -8.12 2.73
CA PRO A 338 16.50 -7.29 3.08
C PRO A 338 16.86 -6.23 4.11
N HIS A 339 16.39 -5.01 3.88
CA HIS A 339 16.47 -3.89 4.81
C HIS A 339 15.06 -3.37 5.09
N VAL A 340 14.38 -4.06 6.03
CA VAL A 340 13.09 -3.64 6.55
C VAL A 340 13.13 -2.25 7.21
N THR A 341 12.03 -1.51 7.17
CA THR A 341 11.95 -0.15 7.72
C THR A 341 11.14 -0.03 9.02
N ASP A 342 11.42 1.00 9.81
CA ASP A 342 10.65 1.44 10.99
C ASP A 342 9.62 2.55 10.66
N ASP A 343 9.51 2.96 9.40
CA ASP A 343 8.43 3.81 8.95
C ASP A 343 7.10 3.03 8.88
N PRO A 344 5.99 3.49 9.52
CA PRO A 344 4.73 2.76 9.57
C PRO A 344 4.13 2.45 8.19
N LEU A 345 4.30 3.35 7.21
CA LEU A 345 3.81 3.11 5.85
C LEU A 345 4.65 2.05 5.16
N GLY A 346 5.97 2.22 5.17
CA GLY A 346 6.91 1.29 4.55
C GLY A 346 6.73 -0.12 5.11
N TRP A 347 6.82 -0.29 6.45
CA TRP A 347 6.62 -1.57 7.12
C TRP A 347 5.29 -2.22 6.74
N GLY A 348 4.20 -1.45 6.71
CA GLY A 348 2.88 -1.94 6.34
C GLY A 348 2.80 -2.43 4.89
N LEU A 349 3.48 -1.77 3.96
CA LEU A 349 3.57 -2.18 2.56
C LEU A 349 4.50 -3.37 2.34
N GLU A 350 5.63 -3.42 3.05
CA GLU A 350 6.49 -4.60 3.05
C GLU A 350 5.72 -5.84 3.51
N ALA A 351 4.92 -5.71 4.58
CA ALA A 351 4.07 -6.79 5.09
C ALA A 351 2.97 -7.24 4.10
N ILE A 352 2.42 -6.33 3.29
CA ILE A 352 1.50 -6.69 2.18
C ILE A 352 2.21 -7.56 1.12
N PHE A 353 3.51 -7.36 0.89
CA PHE A 353 4.25 -8.15 -0.12
C PHE A 353 4.92 -9.42 0.45
N ASP A 354 5.33 -9.42 1.72
CA ASP A 354 6.04 -10.53 2.36
C ASP A 354 5.20 -11.82 2.43
N GLN A 355 3.87 -11.71 2.53
CA GLN A 355 2.95 -12.87 2.50
C GLN A 355 3.00 -13.69 1.19
N PHE A 356 3.54 -13.13 0.11
CA PHE A 356 3.74 -13.82 -1.17
C PHE A 356 5.14 -14.45 -1.29
N VAL A 357 5.97 -14.40 -0.23
CA VAL A 357 7.37 -14.83 -0.25
C VAL A 357 7.60 -15.97 0.73
N GLU A 358 8.04 -17.14 0.23
CA GLU A 358 8.15 -18.34 1.05
C GLU A 358 9.50 -18.42 1.81
N GLY A 359 9.44 -18.57 3.14
CA GLY A 359 10.58 -18.93 4.00
C GLY A 359 11.68 -17.88 4.20
N HIS A 360 11.56 -16.71 3.58
CA HIS A 360 12.62 -15.71 3.47
C HIS A 360 12.96 -15.01 4.82
N PRO A 361 14.22 -14.57 5.07
CA PRO A 361 14.58 -13.89 6.31
C PRO A 361 13.82 -12.56 6.59
N ARG A 362 13.30 -11.87 5.56
CA ARG A 362 12.54 -10.60 5.69
C ARG A 362 11.38 -10.74 6.67
N THR A 363 10.59 -11.80 6.61
CA THR A 363 9.49 -12.12 7.55
C THR A 363 9.93 -12.06 9.01
N ARG A 364 11.13 -12.57 9.34
CA ARG A 364 11.65 -12.52 10.72
C ARG A 364 12.08 -11.12 11.13
N GLN A 365 12.63 -10.34 10.19
CA GLN A 365 13.02 -8.94 10.45
C GLN A 365 11.79 -8.03 10.62
N LEU A 366 10.79 -8.15 9.74
CA LEU A 366 9.51 -7.42 9.81
C LEU A 366 8.79 -7.69 11.14
N ARG A 367 8.74 -8.96 11.57
CA ARG A 367 8.20 -9.35 12.89
C ARG A 367 8.91 -8.64 14.04
N HIS A 368 10.24 -8.54 13.99
CA HIS A 368 11.02 -7.88 15.05
C HIS A 368 10.81 -6.35 15.06
N LEU A 369 10.84 -5.70 13.88
CA LEU A 369 10.63 -4.25 13.79
C LEU A 369 9.18 -3.80 13.99
N ALA A 370 8.19 -4.70 13.96
CA ALA A 370 6.77 -4.33 14.02
C ALA A 370 6.45 -3.32 15.15
N SER A 371 6.96 -3.53 16.37
CA SER A 371 6.68 -2.58 17.47
C SER A 371 7.39 -1.23 17.34
N ASP A 372 8.52 -1.17 16.64
CA ASP A 372 9.23 0.07 16.33
C ASP A 372 8.56 0.82 15.16
N ALA A 373 7.89 0.10 14.25
CA ALA A 373 7.05 0.65 13.17
C ALA A 373 5.75 1.36 13.63
N LEU A 374 5.63 1.66 14.93
CA LEU A 374 4.66 2.60 15.50
C LEU A 374 5.34 3.77 16.26
N CYS A 375 6.63 4.03 16.01
CA CYS A 375 7.37 5.09 16.67
C CYS A 375 6.80 6.48 16.32
N THR A 376 6.54 7.29 17.34
CA THR A 376 5.82 8.58 17.21
C THR A 376 6.56 9.63 16.40
N SER A 377 7.86 9.48 16.14
CA SER A 377 8.62 10.34 15.21
C SER A 377 8.16 10.25 13.75
N HIS A 378 7.51 9.15 13.36
CA HIS A 378 7.06 8.90 11.98
C HIS A 378 5.57 9.18 11.78
N ILE A 379 4.82 9.39 12.88
CA ILE A 379 3.37 9.65 12.87
C ILE A 379 3.07 11.14 12.62
N SER A 380 3.66 11.68 11.56
CA SER A 380 3.34 13.01 11.04
C SER A 380 2.12 13.01 10.10
N LEU A 381 1.80 11.86 9.49
CA LEU A 381 0.80 11.74 8.42
C LEU A 381 -0.14 10.54 8.69
N PRO A 382 -1.48 10.71 8.71
CA PRO A 382 -2.41 9.63 9.06
C PRO A 382 -2.32 8.39 8.16
N PHE A 383 -2.14 8.56 6.84
CA PHE A 383 -2.02 7.44 5.91
C PHE A 383 -0.84 6.51 6.19
N ARG A 384 0.19 6.93 6.95
CA ARG A 384 1.25 6.03 7.41
C ARG A 384 0.73 4.99 8.41
N LEU A 385 -0.12 5.40 9.35
CA LEU A 385 -0.78 4.47 10.27
C LEU A 385 -1.78 3.58 9.55
N TYR A 386 -2.52 4.10 8.56
CA TYR A 386 -3.43 3.28 7.76
C TYR A 386 -2.66 2.23 6.94
N GLY A 387 -1.48 2.56 6.41
CA GLY A 387 -0.55 1.60 5.80
C GLY A 387 -0.15 0.48 6.77
N ALA A 388 0.32 0.83 7.98
CA ALA A 388 0.63 -0.14 9.03
C ALA A 388 -0.57 -1.03 9.39
N LEU A 389 -1.78 -0.46 9.47
CA LEU A 389 -3.01 -1.18 9.80
C LEU A 389 -3.42 -2.15 8.69
N ILE A 390 -3.32 -1.76 7.42
CA ILE A 390 -3.60 -2.63 6.28
C ILE A 390 -2.63 -3.82 6.30
N GLY A 391 -1.31 -3.55 6.37
CA GLY A 391 -0.28 -4.59 6.48
C GLY A 391 -0.53 -5.54 7.65
N ALA A 392 -0.77 -5.00 8.85
CA ALA A 392 -1.07 -5.78 10.04
C ALA A 392 -2.38 -6.58 9.96
N THR A 393 -3.32 -6.18 9.10
CA THR A 393 -4.62 -6.85 8.92
C THR A 393 -4.55 -7.98 7.90
N VAL A 394 -3.76 -7.84 6.83
CA VAL A 394 -3.64 -8.86 5.77
C VAL A 394 -2.60 -9.94 6.08
N SER A 395 -1.61 -9.61 6.92
CA SER A 395 -0.51 -10.50 7.32
C SER A 395 -0.97 -11.73 8.10
N SER A 396 -0.14 -12.77 8.09
CA SER A 396 -0.31 -13.96 8.93
C SER A 396 -0.15 -13.63 10.42
N HIS A 397 -0.80 -14.42 11.28
CA HIS A 397 -0.60 -14.37 12.73
C HIS A 397 0.84 -14.69 13.15
N ASP A 398 1.60 -15.38 12.31
CA ASP A 398 3.02 -15.57 12.51
C ASP A 398 3.79 -14.25 12.35
N LEU A 399 3.47 -13.40 11.39
CA LEU A 399 4.13 -12.09 11.27
C LEU A 399 3.67 -11.13 12.38
N VAL A 400 2.38 -11.15 12.70
CA VAL A 400 1.72 -10.11 13.50
C VAL A 400 0.93 -10.68 14.68
N SER A 401 1.33 -10.29 15.89
CA SER A 401 0.59 -10.59 17.12
C SER A 401 -0.73 -9.79 17.21
N ALA A 402 -1.73 -10.37 17.87
CA ALA A 402 -3.01 -9.70 18.12
C ALA A 402 -2.87 -8.42 18.98
N ASP A 403 -1.91 -8.40 19.92
CA ASP A 403 -1.54 -7.20 20.68
C ASP A 403 -1.03 -6.08 19.78
N TYR A 404 -0.13 -6.38 18.83
CA TYR A 404 0.34 -5.38 17.88
C TYR A 404 -0.81 -4.85 17.01
N LEU A 405 -1.64 -5.72 16.44
CA LEU A 405 -2.79 -5.31 15.64
C LEU A 405 -3.77 -4.42 16.44
N GLN A 406 -3.97 -4.69 17.74
CA GLN A 406 -4.78 -3.81 18.59
C GLN A 406 -4.08 -2.47 18.84
N ARG A 407 -2.77 -2.46 19.14
CA ARG A 407 -1.99 -1.22 19.27
C ARG A 407 -2.08 -0.35 18.02
N VAL A 408 -1.94 -0.91 16.81
CA VAL A 408 -2.09 -0.15 15.56
C VAL A 408 -3.49 0.50 15.47
N LYS A 409 -4.56 -0.25 15.78
CA LYS A 409 -5.93 0.27 15.79
C LYS A 409 -6.11 1.41 16.80
N ASP A 410 -5.58 1.26 18.01
CA ASP A 410 -5.67 2.28 19.06
C ASP A 410 -4.91 3.56 18.65
N PHE A 411 -3.75 3.43 18.00
CA PHE A 411 -3.04 4.55 17.39
C PHE A 411 -3.83 5.22 16.27
N CYS A 412 -4.42 4.45 15.34
CA CYS A 412 -5.28 4.97 14.29
C CYS A 412 -6.44 5.79 14.88
N ILE A 413 -7.21 5.21 15.81
CA ILE A 413 -8.37 5.88 16.46
C ILE A 413 -7.92 7.18 17.15
N LYS A 414 -6.86 7.11 17.97
CA LYS A 414 -6.31 8.25 18.72
C LYS A 414 -5.84 9.40 17.84
N HIS A 415 -5.33 9.12 16.63
CA HIS A 415 -4.86 10.14 15.71
C HIS A 415 -5.94 10.59 14.71
N GLN A 416 -6.90 9.73 14.37
CA GLN A 416 -8.07 10.06 13.55
C GLN A 416 -8.94 11.15 14.20
N PHE A 417 -9.14 11.10 15.53
CA PHE A 417 -9.88 12.15 16.24
C PHE A 417 -9.20 13.52 16.22
N ARG A 418 -7.86 13.59 16.21
CA ARG A 418 -7.12 14.87 16.20
C ARG A 418 -7.38 15.69 14.94
N GLU A 419 -7.58 15.04 13.80
CA GLU A 419 -7.89 15.72 12.53
C GLU A 419 -9.33 16.24 12.51
N VAL A 420 -10.26 15.57 13.20
CA VAL A 420 -11.64 16.05 13.43
C VAL A 420 -11.66 17.26 14.37
N GLU A 421 -10.85 17.25 15.43
CA GLU A 421 -10.75 18.38 16.38
C GLU A 421 -10.06 19.62 15.76
N LYS A 422 -9.00 19.44 14.97
CA LYS A 422 -8.38 20.53 14.17
C LYS A 422 -9.39 21.19 13.23
N SER A 423 -10.08 20.38 12.41
CA SER A 423 -10.97 20.88 11.36
C SER A 423 -12.20 21.61 11.91
N ALA A 424 -12.62 21.30 13.15
CA ALA A 424 -13.65 22.04 13.86
C ALA A 424 -13.20 23.39 14.47
N SER A 425 -11.90 23.72 14.46
CA SER A 425 -11.34 24.87 15.21
C SER A 425 -10.55 25.90 14.39
N SER A 426 -10.31 25.66 13.09
CA SER A 426 -9.55 26.56 12.21
C SER A 426 -10.43 27.51 11.38
N ASN A 427 -10.54 28.79 11.78
CA ASN A 427 -11.20 29.81 10.96
C ASN A 427 -10.36 30.18 9.70
N GLY A 428 -10.84 29.77 8.53
CA GLY A 428 -10.63 30.48 7.25
C GLY A 428 -9.25 30.43 6.57
N ASN A 429 -8.25 29.75 7.14
CA ASN A 429 -6.95 29.54 6.49
C ASN A 429 -6.62 28.04 6.40
N TYR A 430 -7.09 27.41 5.33
CA TYR A 430 -6.85 26.00 5.04
C TYR A 430 -5.39 25.80 4.62
N ARG A 431 -4.68 24.85 5.25
CA ARG A 431 -3.31 24.46 4.88
C ARG A 431 -3.17 22.94 4.92
N GLU A 432 -3.05 22.35 3.74
CA GLU A 432 -2.24 21.15 3.43
C GLU A 432 -2.09 20.08 4.53
N ASP A 433 -3.19 19.50 5.01
CA ASP A 433 -3.19 18.27 5.83
C ASP A 433 -3.85 17.09 5.08
N PHE A 434 -3.34 16.80 3.87
CA PHE A 434 -3.48 15.54 3.12
C PHE A 434 -4.93 15.03 2.92
N SER A 435 -5.60 15.49 1.86
CA SER A 435 -7.06 15.45 1.76
C SER A 435 -7.65 14.19 1.11
N GLU A 436 -7.01 13.58 0.10
CA GLU A 436 -7.57 12.45 -0.66
C GLU A 436 -6.90 11.10 -0.33
N ILE A 437 -5.57 11.03 -0.38
CA ILE A 437 -4.82 9.79 -0.06
C ILE A 437 -5.14 9.24 1.34
N ASN A 438 -5.34 10.12 2.33
CA ASN A 438 -5.77 9.74 3.67
C ASN A 438 -7.13 9.02 3.67
N ARG A 439 -8.09 9.49 2.86
CA ARG A 439 -9.45 8.93 2.81
C ARG A 439 -9.49 7.58 2.12
N VAL A 440 -8.76 7.42 1.00
CA VAL A 440 -8.66 6.11 0.32
C VAL A 440 -7.93 5.09 1.20
N MET A 441 -6.79 5.46 1.80
CA MET A 441 -6.05 4.55 2.69
C MET A 441 -6.87 4.17 3.93
N LEU A 442 -7.68 5.09 4.48
CA LEU A 442 -8.64 4.78 5.54
C LEU A 442 -9.78 3.89 5.07
N ALA A 443 -10.34 4.11 3.88
CA ALA A 443 -11.38 3.27 3.30
C ALA A 443 -10.87 1.82 3.10
N VAL A 444 -9.68 1.64 2.54
CA VAL A 444 -9.02 0.33 2.40
C VAL A 444 -8.80 -0.32 3.78
N ALA A 445 -8.37 0.43 4.79
CA ALA A 445 -8.21 -0.10 6.14
C ALA A 445 -9.54 -0.52 6.79
N LEU A 446 -10.61 0.25 6.60
CA LEU A 446 -11.96 -0.03 7.10
C LEU A 446 -12.63 -1.24 6.43
N LEU A 447 -12.31 -1.49 5.16
CA LEU A 447 -12.80 -2.66 4.42
C LEU A 447 -12.17 -3.99 4.88
N GLY A 448 -11.11 -3.96 5.70
CA GLY A 448 -10.42 -5.14 6.21
C GLY A 448 -10.02 -6.11 5.08
N PRO A 449 -9.15 -5.70 4.14
CA PRO A 449 -9.24 -6.01 2.70
C PRO A 449 -8.69 -7.40 2.32
N LYS A 450 -9.00 -8.43 3.10
CA LYS A 450 -8.49 -9.80 2.96
C LYS A 450 -8.89 -10.49 1.65
N SER A 451 -9.92 -10.02 0.94
CA SER A 451 -10.30 -10.61 -0.35
C SER A 451 -9.51 -10.06 -1.55
N THR A 452 -8.72 -8.99 -1.37
CA THR A 452 -7.97 -8.34 -2.45
C THR A 452 -6.50 -8.09 -2.11
N LEU A 453 -6.17 -7.76 -0.86
CA LEU A 453 -4.82 -7.47 -0.41
C LEU A 453 -4.16 -8.61 0.40
N SER A 454 -4.89 -9.63 0.85
CA SER A 454 -4.25 -10.86 1.35
C SER A 454 -3.88 -11.82 0.21
N HIS A 455 -2.97 -12.75 0.52
CA HIS A 455 -2.74 -13.98 -0.23
C HIS A 455 -3.98 -14.89 -0.19
N ASN A 456 -4.34 -15.46 -1.35
CA ASN A 456 -5.35 -16.49 -1.52
C ASN A 456 -4.69 -17.81 -1.95
N GLU A 457 -5.34 -18.95 -1.74
CA GLU A 457 -4.78 -20.28 -2.05
C GLU A 457 -4.33 -20.46 -3.52
N ASN A 458 -4.90 -19.68 -4.45
CA ASN A 458 -4.54 -19.69 -5.87
C ASN A 458 -3.41 -18.69 -6.25
N ASP A 459 -2.93 -17.87 -5.32
CA ASP A 459 -1.86 -16.91 -5.57
C ASP A 459 -0.48 -17.58 -5.51
N PRO A 460 0.39 -17.37 -6.49
CA PRO A 460 1.69 -18.03 -6.54
C PRO A 460 2.64 -17.51 -5.45
N MET A 461 3.31 -18.44 -4.76
CA MET A 461 4.37 -18.11 -3.81
C MET A 461 5.71 -17.93 -4.52
N VAL A 462 6.39 -16.81 -4.24
CA VAL A 462 7.76 -16.53 -4.67
C VAL A 462 8.74 -17.27 -3.75
N LYS A 463 9.54 -18.17 -4.32
CA LYS A 463 10.71 -18.76 -3.67
C LYS A 463 11.95 -17.96 -4.03
N LEU A 464 12.81 -17.71 -3.05
CA LEU A 464 14.05 -16.96 -3.21
C LEU A 464 15.24 -17.87 -2.90
N ASP A 465 15.97 -18.26 -3.95
CA ASP A 465 17.20 -19.04 -3.86
C ASP A 465 18.37 -18.13 -3.41
N VAL A 466 18.30 -17.64 -2.16
CA VAL A 466 19.31 -16.76 -1.59
C VAL A 466 20.61 -17.53 -1.35
N LEU A 467 21.71 -17.01 -1.89
CA LEU A 467 23.06 -17.52 -1.65
C LEU A 467 23.56 -16.99 -0.30
N CYS A 468 23.53 -17.85 0.72
CA CYS A 468 23.97 -17.61 2.10
C CYS A 468 25.51 -17.61 2.25
#